data_AF-A0A2P7YKB7-F1
#
_entry.id   AF-A0A2P7YKB7-F1
#
_cell.length_a   1.000
_cell.length_b   1.000
_cell.length_c   1.000
_cell.angle_alpha   90.00
_cell.angle_beta   90.00
_cell.angle_gamma   90.00
#
_symmetry.space_group_name_H-M   'P 1'
#
loop_
_entity.id
_entity.type
_entity.pdbx_description
1 polymer ?
#
loop_
_entity_poly.entity_id
_entity_poly.type
_entity_poly.pdbx_seq_one_letter_code
_entity_poly.pdbx_strand_id
1 'polypeptide(L)'
;MVSVRKRKMARSSVAKNTRRTKDSQRKPKIAHHPVLAAKWDKKLTLKQNYEKLGLTSRLGKYNGGQENVYKTVTELREEQKEKEKINHVAPEDVAVETDPLKIPEGEARLIRDPETNEVVQVIYGTMKTAPVKEEKTENSVIDDLVEYNEKYGGKVKAPKPQEEEEGILQNLYEKYGDDYDKMKWDKKLNPLFLSEGQLKKKIAVWKKANGIE
;
A
#
# COMPACT_ATOMS: atom_id res chain seq x y z
N MET A 1 14.39 -33.74 -37.64
CA MET A 1 13.08 -33.94 -38.30
C MET A 1 12.83 -35.42 -38.51
N VAL A 2 12.51 -36.17 -37.46
CA VAL A 2 12.56 -37.65 -37.54
C VAL A 2 11.19 -38.27 -37.83
N SER A 3 10.09 -37.62 -37.43
CA SER A 3 8.76 -38.21 -37.64
C SER A 3 8.35 -38.25 -39.11
N VAL A 4 7.68 -39.35 -39.49
CA VAL A 4 7.14 -39.57 -40.85
C VAL A 4 6.25 -38.40 -41.28
N ARG A 5 5.39 -37.90 -40.37
CA ARG A 5 4.54 -36.72 -40.62
C ARG A 5 5.37 -35.47 -40.94
N LYS A 6 6.41 -35.16 -40.16
CA LYS A 6 7.26 -33.99 -40.43
C LYS A 6 8.03 -34.11 -41.75
N ARG A 7 8.46 -35.33 -42.13
CA ARG A 7 9.08 -35.60 -43.45
C ARG A 7 8.08 -35.42 -44.61
N LYS A 8 6.85 -35.93 -44.48
CA LYS A 8 5.79 -35.74 -45.48
C LYS A 8 5.43 -34.27 -45.66
N MET A 9 5.29 -33.52 -44.57
CA MET A 9 5.02 -32.07 -44.61
C MET A 9 6.20 -31.24 -45.15
N ALA A 10 7.43 -31.74 -45.09
CA ALA A 10 8.59 -31.05 -45.68
C ALA A 10 8.72 -31.31 -47.19
N ARG A 11 8.23 -32.45 -47.67
CA ARG A 11 8.23 -32.85 -49.08
C ARG A 11 6.97 -32.44 -49.84
N SER A 12 5.90 -32.06 -49.14
CA SER A 12 4.66 -31.59 -49.78
C SER A 12 4.84 -30.20 -50.38
N SER A 13 4.16 -29.93 -51.50
CA SER A 13 4.03 -28.59 -52.09
C SER A 13 3.19 -27.62 -51.26
N VAL A 14 2.59 -28.09 -50.16
CA VAL A 14 1.78 -27.28 -49.24
C VAL A 14 2.68 -26.44 -48.34
N ALA A 15 2.48 -25.13 -48.35
CA ALA A 15 3.19 -24.19 -47.48
C ALA A 15 2.91 -24.47 -46.00
N LYS A 16 3.94 -24.32 -45.16
CA LYS A 16 3.78 -24.47 -43.71
C LYS A 16 3.04 -23.26 -43.16
N ASN A 17 2.00 -23.49 -42.36
CA ASN A 17 1.35 -22.46 -41.55
C ASN A 17 2.27 -22.06 -40.37
N THR A 18 3.30 -21.27 -40.66
CA THR A 18 4.25 -20.77 -39.64
C THR A 18 3.78 -19.43 -39.09
N ARG A 19 3.92 -19.24 -37.77
CA ARG A 19 3.65 -17.96 -37.10
C ARG A 19 4.90 -17.54 -36.33
N ARG A 20 5.33 -16.28 -36.49
CA ARG A 20 6.45 -15.70 -35.74
C ARG A 20 5.93 -15.00 -34.48
N THR A 21 5.87 -15.73 -33.36
CA THR A 21 5.34 -15.23 -32.08
C THR A 21 6.43 -14.88 -31.05
N LYS A 22 7.69 -15.21 -31.32
CA LYS A 22 8.80 -15.00 -30.37
C LYS A 22 9.01 -13.51 -30.05
N ASP A 23 8.86 -12.64 -31.04
CA ASP A 23 9.12 -11.21 -30.88
C ASP A 23 7.98 -10.51 -30.14
N SER A 24 6.74 -10.93 -30.37
CA SER A 24 5.58 -10.40 -29.63
C SER A 24 5.58 -10.88 -28.18
N GLN A 25 6.05 -12.10 -27.91
CA GLN A 25 6.18 -12.64 -26.56
C GLN A 25 7.16 -11.84 -25.69
N ARG A 26 8.18 -11.21 -26.29
CA ARG A 26 9.17 -10.37 -25.56
C ARG A 26 8.66 -8.98 -25.18
N LYS A 27 7.53 -8.54 -25.73
CA LYS A 27 6.98 -7.19 -25.56
C LYS A 27 5.61 -7.27 -24.87
N PRO A 28 5.54 -7.64 -23.58
CA PRO A 28 4.28 -7.72 -22.88
C PRO A 28 3.61 -6.35 -22.86
N LYS A 29 2.31 -6.33 -23.15
CA LYS A 29 1.48 -5.13 -23.04
C LYS A 29 0.86 -5.12 -21.65
N ILE A 30 0.97 -4.01 -20.92
CA ILE A 30 0.15 -3.80 -19.73
C ILE A 30 -1.18 -3.23 -20.21
N ALA A 31 -2.17 -4.12 -20.29
CA ALA A 31 -3.51 -3.79 -20.78
C ALA A 31 -4.55 -3.65 -19.66
N HIS A 32 -4.18 -3.94 -18.40
CA HIS A 32 -5.15 -4.11 -17.33
C HIS A 32 -5.54 -2.80 -16.61
N HIS A 33 -4.65 -1.81 -16.54
CA HIS A 33 -4.93 -0.53 -15.89
C HIS A 33 -4.53 0.65 -16.78
N PRO A 34 -5.44 1.61 -17.06
CA PRO A 34 -5.17 2.70 -18.00
C PRO A 34 -4.07 3.66 -17.53
N VAL A 35 -4.07 4.05 -16.24
CA VAL A 35 -3.04 4.93 -15.66
C VAL A 35 -1.64 4.31 -15.78
N LEU A 36 -1.48 3.03 -15.40
CA LEU A 36 -0.20 2.33 -15.53
C LEU A 36 0.21 2.16 -17.00
N ALA A 37 -0.74 1.86 -17.88
CA ALA A 37 -0.46 1.68 -19.31
C ALA A 37 0.07 2.98 -19.95
N ALA A 38 -0.44 4.14 -19.53
CA ALA A 38 0.00 5.45 -20.02
C ALA A 38 1.45 5.76 -19.59
N LYS A 39 1.84 5.39 -18.37
CA LYS A 39 3.17 5.68 -17.81
C LYS A 39 4.20 4.56 -18.04
N TRP A 40 3.84 3.49 -18.74
CA TRP A 40 4.72 2.34 -18.97
C TRP A 40 5.69 2.54 -20.13
N ASP A 41 6.99 2.46 -19.86
CA ASP A 41 8.01 2.46 -20.92
C ASP A 41 8.34 1.03 -21.38
N LYS A 42 8.19 0.76 -22.68
CA LYS A 42 8.49 -0.55 -23.28
C LYS A 42 9.99 -0.85 -23.41
N LYS A 43 10.85 0.17 -23.24
CA LYS A 43 12.30 0.02 -23.33
C LYS A 43 12.92 -0.42 -22.01
N LEU A 44 12.28 -0.09 -20.89
CA LEU A 44 12.73 -0.41 -19.55
C LEU A 44 12.31 -1.82 -19.15
N THR A 45 13.05 -2.42 -18.21
CA THR A 45 12.65 -3.69 -17.60
C THR A 45 11.44 -3.51 -16.70
N LEU A 46 10.74 -4.61 -16.38
CA LEU A 46 9.61 -4.56 -15.44
C LEU A 46 10.02 -3.94 -14.10
N LYS A 47 11.18 -4.33 -13.58
CA LYS A 47 11.70 -3.81 -12.31
C LYS A 47 11.95 -2.30 -12.37
N GLN A 48 12.69 -1.83 -13.38
CA GLN A 48 13.00 -0.41 -13.56
C GLN A 48 11.74 0.45 -13.74
N ASN A 49 10.74 -0.05 -14.47
CA ASN A 49 9.47 0.67 -14.60
C ASN A 49 8.76 0.79 -13.25
N TYR A 50 8.65 -0.30 -12.48
CA TYR A 50 8.00 -0.23 -11.17
C TYR A 50 8.74 0.72 -10.23
N GLU A 51 10.08 0.69 -10.20
CA GLU A 51 10.90 1.65 -9.46
C GLU A 51 10.65 3.10 -9.91
N LYS A 52 10.60 3.36 -11.22
CA LYS A 52 10.28 4.68 -11.78
C LYS A 52 8.87 5.16 -11.41
N LEU A 53 7.91 4.25 -11.32
CA LEU A 53 6.53 4.55 -10.93
C LEU A 53 6.36 4.72 -9.40
N GLY A 54 7.41 4.46 -8.60
CA GLY A 54 7.34 4.45 -7.14
C GLY A 54 6.61 3.23 -6.57
N LEU A 55 6.48 2.15 -7.36
CA LEU A 55 5.82 0.90 -6.96
C LEU A 55 6.85 -0.20 -6.71
N THR A 56 6.52 -1.15 -5.84
CA THR A 56 7.36 -2.34 -5.67
C THR A 56 7.02 -3.41 -6.69
N SER A 57 8.02 -3.94 -7.41
CA SER A 57 7.80 -5.09 -8.31
C SER A 57 7.74 -6.44 -7.59
N ARG A 58 8.24 -6.53 -6.35
CA ARG A 58 8.25 -7.77 -5.56
C ARG A 58 8.20 -7.45 -4.07
N LEU A 59 7.33 -8.14 -3.33
CA LEU A 59 7.17 -7.92 -1.89
C LEU A 59 8.33 -8.49 -1.05
N GLY A 60 8.95 -9.59 -1.49
CA GLY A 60 10.07 -10.22 -0.79
C GLY A 60 11.44 -9.74 -1.27
N LYS A 61 12.49 -10.15 -0.53
CA LYS A 61 13.89 -9.85 -0.88
C LYS A 61 14.25 -10.38 -2.28
N TYR A 62 15.04 -9.61 -3.01
CA TYR A 62 15.61 -10.05 -4.28
C TYR A 62 16.79 -11.00 -4.03
N ASN A 63 16.88 -12.05 -4.84
CA ASN A 63 18.03 -12.93 -4.85
C ASN A 63 19.03 -12.42 -5.90
N GLY A 64 20.31 -12.44 -5.58
CA GLY A 64 21.38 -11.96 -6.47
C GLY A 64 21.62 -10.45 -6.38
N GLY A 65 22.51 -9.96 -7.24
CA GLY A 65 22.85 -8.53 -7.33
C GLY A 65 21.71 -7.71 -7.93
N GLN A 66 21.53 -6.50 -7.44
CA GLN A 66 20.62 -5.51 -8.00
C GLN A 66 21.41 -4.49 -8.82
N GLU A 67 20.78 -3.92 -9.85
CA GLU A 67 21.34 -2.79 -10.58
C GLU A 67 21.48 -1.60 -9.62
N ASN A 68 22.69 -1.08 -9.47
CA ASN A 68 22.93 0.15 -8.74
C ASN A 68 22.76 1.34 -9.68
N VAL A 69 22.19 2.42 -9.16
CA VAL A 69 22.22 3.71 -9.86
C VAL A 69 23.68 4.15 -9.94
N TYR A 70 24.17 4.35 -11.17
CA TYR A 70 25.50 4.90 -11.38
C TYR A 70 25.46 6.38 -11.01
N LYS A 71 26.31 6.78 -10.07
CA LYS A 71 26.57 8.17 -9.73
C LYS A 71 27.99 8.50 -10.13
N THR A 72 28.22 9.73 -10.57
CA THR A 72 29.59 10.15 -10.89
C THR A 72 30.42 10.25 -9.60
N VAL A 73 31.74 10.11 -9.69
CA VAL A 73 32.63 10.22 -8.51
C VAL A 73 32.50 11.60 -7.86
N THR A 74 32.23 12.62 -8.66
CA THR A 74 31.94 13.99 -8.20
C THR A 74 30.65 14.05 -7.39
N GLU A 75 29.54 13.52 -7.91
CA GLU A 75 28.26 13.44 -7.18
C GLU A 75 28.40 12.65 -5.88
N LEU A 76 29.12 11.52 -5.91
CA LEU A 76 29.36 10.72 -4.72
C LEU A 76 30.15 11.49 -3.66
N ARG A 77 31.17 12.25 -4.06
CA ARG A 77 31.94 13.10 -3.14
C ARG A 77 31.10 14.24 -2.59
N GLU A 78 30.23 14.83 -3.39
CA GLU A 78 29.33 15.90 -2.96
C GLU A 78 28.30 15.37 -1.96
N GLU A 79 27.66 14.23 -2.22
CA GLU A 79 26.75 13.57 -1.27
C GLU A 79 27.46 13.18 0.03
N GLN A 80 28.71 12.70 -0.05
CA GLN A 80 29.50 12.41 1.14
C GLN A 80 29.78 13.68 1.93
N LYS A 81 30.20 14.76 1.29
CA LYS A 81 30.42 16.06 1.94
C LYS A 81 29.14 16.62 2.56
N GLU A 82 27.99 16.50 1.91
CA GLU A 82 26.71 16.93 2.47
C GLU A 82 26.31 16.09 3.68
N LYS A 83 26.45 14.75 3.60
CA LYS A 83 26.21 13.87 4.74
C LYS A 83 27.17 14.14 5.89
N GLU A 84 28.44 14.42 5.60
CA GLU A 84 29.42 14.84 6.60
C GLU A 84 29.00 16.17 7.22
N LYS A 85 28.57 17.18 6.46
CA LYS A 85 28.04 18.44 7.04
C LYS A 85 26.81 18.24 7.93
N ILE A 86 25.93 17.31 7.59
CA ILE A 86 24.70 17.02 8.36
C ILE A 86 25.03 16.23 9.63
N ASN A 87 25.95 15.26 9.56
CA ASN A 87 26.29 14.37 10.67
C ASN A 87 27.47 14.86 11.53
N HIS A 88 28.25 15.83 11.04
CA HIS A 88 29.35 16.43 11.78
C HIS A 88 28.82 17.59 12.62
N VAL A 89 28.15 17.26 13.71
CA VAL A 89 28.28 18.07 14.92
C VAL A 89 29.53 17.54 15.60
N ALA A 90 30.66 18.24 15.43
CA ALA A 90 31.87 17.84 16.13
C ALA A 90 31.56 17.85 17.64
N PRO A 91 31.84 16.77 18.39
CA PRO A 91 31.65 16.78 19.84
C PRO A 91 32.47 17.90 20.51
N GLU A 92 33.53 18.37 19.86
CA GLU A 92 34.38 19.48 20.29
C GLU A 92 33.66 20.84 20.27
N ASP A 93 32.77 21.07 19.30
CA ASP A 93 31.97 22.32 19.21
C ASP A 93 30.83 22.36 20.25
N VAL A 94 30.40 21.19 20.76
CA VAL A 94 29.38 21.06 21.83
C VAL A 94 30.02 21.00 23.22
N ALA A 95 31.30 20.63 23.32
CA ALA A 95 32.00 20.39 24.57
C ALA A 95 32.28 21.66 25.41
N VAL A 96 32.21 22.86 24.84
CA VAL A 96 32.60 24.10 25.54
C VAL A 96 31.42 25.03 25.83
N GLU A 97 30.30 24.92 25.12
CA GLU A 97 29.20 25.89 25.24
C GLU A 97 28.07 25.44 26.18
N THR A 98 27.63 26.35 27.05
CA THR A 98 26.55 26.17 28.05
C THR A 98 25.16 26.58 27.54
N ASP A 99 25.06 27.00 26.28
CA ASP A 99 23.85 27.61 25.75
C ASP A 99 22.82 26.55 25.29
N PRO A 100 21.59 26.53 25.84
CA PRO A 100 20.58 25.52 25.54
C PRO A 100 20.10 25.53 24.08
N LEU A 101 20.34 26.63 23.36
CA LEU A 101 19.95 26.83 21.96
C LEU A 101 20.81 26.05 20.95
N LYS A 102 21.99 25.56 21.37
CA LYS A 102 22.94 24.87 20.49
C LYS A 102 22.90 23.35 20.63
N ILE A 103 22.28 22.85 21.70
CA ILE A 103 22.12 21.42 21.97
C ILE A 103 20.84 20.93 21.28
N PRO A 104 20.88 19.81 20.52
CA PRO A 104 19.70 19.24 19.86
C PRO A 104 18.61 18.84 20.85
N GLU A 105 17.34 19.05 20.47
CA GLU A 105 16.18 18.58 21.24
C GLU A 105 16.26 17.06 21.46
N GLY A 106 16.33 16.62 22.72
CA GLY A 106 16.46 15.21 23.10
C GLY A 106 17.79 14.85 23.76
N GLU A 107 18.82 15.69 23.62
CA GLU A 107 20.09 15.57 24.34
C GLU A 107 20.17 16.58 25.50
N ALA A 108 20.90 16.22 26.56
CA ALA A 108 21.08 17.08 27.73
C ALA A 108 22.53 17.06 28.20
N ARG A 109 23.05 18.23 28.59
CA ARG A 109 24.38 18.37 29.17
C ARG A 109 24.28 18.37 30.69
N LEU A 110 25.10 17.53 31.33
CA LEU A 110 25.27 17.52 32.79
C LEU A 110 26.56 18.26 33.15
N ILE A 111 26.46 19.33 33.92
CA ILE A 111 27.60 20.01 34.54
C ILE A 111 27.83 19.34 35.91
N ARG A 112 29.02 18.79 36.10
CA ARG A 112 29.45 18.16 37.35
C ARG A 112 30.52 19.00 38.04
N ASP A 113 30.51 18.97 39.37
CA ASP A 113 31.54 19.61 40.19
C ASP A 113 32.89 18.87 40.00
N PRO A 114 34.00 19.56 39.67
CA PRO A 114 35.28 18.92 39.36
C PRO A 114 35.89 18.09 40.51
N GLU A 115 35.57 18.40 41.78
CA GLU A 115 36.19 17.70 42.93
C GLU A 115 35.34 16.54 43.46
N THR A 116 34.01 16.69 43.49
CA THR A 116 33.09 15.69 44.08
C THR A 116 32.36 14.85 43.04
N ASN A 117 32.43 15.24 41.75
CA ASN A 117 31.77 14.60 40.62
C ASN A 117 30.23 14.51 40.76
N GLU A 118 29.64 15.28 41.67
CA GLU A 118 28.20 15.43 41.83
C GLU A 118 27.61 16.29 40.70
N VAL A 119 26.37 16.00 40.30
CA VAL A 119 25.68 16.73 39.23
C VAL A 119 25.13 18.04 39.78
N VAL A 120 25.64 19.16 39.32
CA VAL A 120 25.22 20.51 39.74
C VAL A 120 24.07 21.02 38.88
N GLN A 121 24.13 20.82 37.56
CA GLN A 121 23.13 21.37 36.65
C GLN A 121 22.90 20.49 35.42
N VAL A 122 21.63 20.35 35.03
CA VAL A 122 21.21 19.66 33.79
C VAL A 122 20.63 20.70 32.84
N ILE A 123 21.23 20.83 31.66
CA ILE A 123 20.79 21.76 30.61
C ILE A 123 20.23 20.94 29.46
N TYR A 124 18.94 21.14 29.16
CA TYR A 124 18.25 20.48 28.04
C TYR A 124 18.42 21.30 26.77
N GLY A 125 18.67 20.62 25.64
CA GLY A 125 18.71 21.26 24.34
C GLY A 125 17.35 21.63 23.79
N THR A 126 17.26 22.81 23.18
CA THR A 126 16.07 23.31 22.47
C THR A 126 16.32 23.53 20.98
N MET A 127 17.46 23.06 20.44
CA MET A 127 17.75 23.17 19.02
C MET A 127 16.89 22.17 18.25
N LYS A 128 15.90 22.68 17.53
CA LYS A 128 15.12 21.89 16.57
C LYS A 128 16.04 21.44 15.44
N THR A 129 16.53 20.21 15.51
CA THR A 129 17.13 19.56 14.34
C THR A 129 16.06 19.49 13.27
N ALA A 130 16.37 19.96 12.06
CA ALA A 130 15.41 19.92 10.97
C ALA A 130 14.95 18.46 10.82
N PRO A 131 13.63 18.16 10.89
CA PRO A 131 13.18 16.81 10.62
C PRO A 131 13.75 16.44 9.26
N VAL A 132 14.39 15.26 9.17
CA VAL A 132 14.85 14.70 7.91
C VAL A 132 13.71 14.92 6.93
N LYS A 133 13.91 15.83 5.97
CA LYS A 133 12.92 16.08 4.95
C LYS A 133 12.85 14.77 4.19
N GLU A 134 11.86 13.95 4.52
CA GLU A 134 11.41 12.91 3.61
C GLU A 134 11.11 13.67 2.33
N GLU A 135 12.02 13.56 1.36
CA GLU A 135 11.79 14.05 0.02
C GLU A 135 10.56 13.30 -0.47
N LYS A 136 9.39 13.91 -0.26
CA LYS A 136 8.14 13.48 -0.87
C LYS A 136 8.40 13.64 -2.35
N THR A 137 8.82 12.54 -2.99
CA THR A 137 8.98 12.49 -4.43
C THR A 137 7.69 12.98 -5.02
N GLU A 138 7.79 14.07 -5.76
CA GLU A 138 6.66 14.80 -6.33
C GLU A 138 5.64 13.83 -6.94
N ASN A 139 4.41 13.86 -6.40
CA ASN A 139 3.17 13.29 -6.90
C ASN A 139 3.28 12.58 -8.27
N SER A 140 3.65 11.29 -8.30
CA SER A 140 4.14 10.70 -9.55
C SER A 140 3.14 9.80 -10.27
N VAL A 141 2.47 8.88 -9.57
CA VAL A 141 1.60 7.84 -10.16
C VAL A 141 0.58 7.32 -9.17
N ILE A 142 0.99 7.23 -7.89
CA ILE A 142 0.17 6.67 -6.82
C ILE A 142 -1.09 7.51 -6.65
N ASP A 143 -0.99 8.84 -6.67
CA ASP A 143 -2.14 9.74 -6.57
C ASP A 143 -3.15 9.51 -7.71
N ASP A 144 -2.68 9.40 -8.95
CA ASP A 144 -3.52 9.08 -10.11
C ASP A 144 -4.21 7.70 -9.96
N LEU A 145 -3.54 6.71 -9.34
CA LEU A 145 -4.13 5.40 -9.08
C LEU A 145 -5.21 5.46 -8.00
N VAL A 146 -4.97 6.24 -6.94
CA VAL A 146 -5.96 6.49 -5.88
C VAL A 146 -7.17 7.19 -6.47
N GLU A 147 -6.96 8.28 -7.21
CA GLU A 147 -8.02 9.04 -7.87
C GLU A 147 -8.81 8.16 -8.86
N TYR A 148 -8.11 7.33 -9.65
CA TYR A 148 -8.77 6.38 -10.55
C TYR A 148 -9.62 5.37 -9.78
N ASN A 149 -9.14 4.85 -8.65
CA ASN A 149 -9.90 3.91 -7.84
C ASN A 149 -11.09 4.59 -7.13
N GLU A 150 -10.98 5.83 -6.71
CA GLU A 150 -12.11 6.57 -6.14
C GLU A 150 -13.21 6.83 -7.18
N LYS A 151 -12.83 7.11 -8.43
CA LYS A 151 -13.78 7.36 -9.52
C LYS A 151 -14.42 6.09 -10.08
N TYR A 152 -13.61 5.06 -10.33
CA TYR A 152 -14.03 3.84 -11.04
C TYR A 152 -14.15 2.61 -10.14
N GLY A 153 -13.74 2.72 -8.88
CA GLY A 153 -13.89 1.67 -7.89
C GLY A 153 -15.35 1.32 -7.66
N GLY A 154 -15.63 0.02 -7.59
CA GLY A 154 -16.97 -0.45 -7.28
C GLY A 154 -17.39 0.05 -5.90
N LYS A 155 -18.36 0.96 -5.85
CA LYS A 155 -18.95 1.39 -4.57
C LYS A 155 -19.60 0.18 -3.91
N VAL A 156 -19.22 -0.10 -2.67
CA VAL A 156 -19.83 -1.17 -1.88
C VAL A 156 -21.30 -0.83 -1.73
N LYS A 157 -22.17 -1.62 -2.38
CA LYS A 157 -23.61 -1.47 -2.22
C LYS A 157 -23.95 -1.81 -0.76
N ALA A 158 -24.72 -0.94 -0.12
CA ALA A 158 -25.23 -1.23 1.21
C ALA A 158 -26.01 -2.56 1.16
N PRO A 159 -25.85 -3.45 2.16
CA PRO A 159 -26.64 -4.66 2.23
C PRO A 159 -28.11 -4.25 2.31
N LYS A 160 -28.94 -4.88 1.48
CA LYS A 160 -30.39 -4.75 1.52
C LYS A 160 -31.00 -6.13 1.73
N PRO A 161 -32.10 -6.23 2.47
CA PRO A 161 -32.88 -7.46 2.51
C PRO A 161 -33.43 -7.78 1.11
N GLN A 162 -33.75 -9.04 0.87
CA GLN A 162 -34.44 -9.46 -0.35
C GLN A 162 -35.90 -8.99 -0.28
N GLU A 163 -36.49 -8.58 -1.41
CA GLU A 163 -37.87 -8.04 -1.48
C GLU A 163 -38.90 -8.97 -0.80
N GLU A 164 -38.76 -10.28 -0.98
CA GLU A 164 -39.65 -11.28 -0.36
C GLU A 164 -39.48 -11.38 1.16
N GLU A 165 -38.27 -11.11 1.67
CA GLU A 165 -37.95 -11.17 3.10
C GLU A 165 -38.35 -9.90 3.84
N GLU A 166 -38.43 -8.75 3.15
CA GLU A 166 -38.78 -7.47 3.76
C GLU A 166 -40.14 -7.52 4.46
N GLY A 167 -41.17 -8.08 3.81
CA GLY A 167 -42.49 -8.22 4.41
C GLY A 167 -42.50 -9.16 5.62
N ILE A 168 -41.70 -10.22 5.58
CA ILE A 168 -41.57 -11.17 6.69
C ILE A 168 -40.88 -10.49 7.89
N LEU A 169 -39.77 -9.80 7.64
CA LEU A 169 -39.01 -9.09 8.67
C LEU A 169 -39.82 -7.95 9.29
N GLN A 170 -40.58 -7.23 8.46
CA GLN A 170 -41.53 -6.21 8.92
C GLN A 170 -42.57 -6.82 9.87
N ASN A 171 -43.25 -7.89 9.46
CA ASN A 171 -44.26 -8.55 10.29
C ASN A 171 -43.66 -9.12 11.59
N LEU A 172 -42.45 -9.68 11.54
CA LEU A 172 -41.75 -10.15 12.74
C LEU A 172 -41.45 -8.98 13.69
N TYR A 173 -40.97 -7.86 13.17
CA TYR A 173 -40.66 -6.66 13.94
C TYR A 173 -41.91 -6.03 14.56
N GLU A 174 -42.99 -5.87 13.78
CA GLU A 174 -44.27 -5.34 14.27
C GLU A 174 -44.88 -6.21 15.39
N LYS A 175 -44.71 -7.53 15.31
CA LYS A 175 -45.29 -8.46 16.29
C LYS A 175 -44.46 -8.65 17.56
N TYR A 176 -43.13 -8.72 17.44
CA TYR A 176 -42.24 -9.10 18.54
C TYR A 176 -41.24 -8.00 18.95
N GLY A 177 -41.14 -6.89 18.20
CA GLY A 177 -40.17 -5.84 18.48
C GLY A 177 -38.72 -6.33 18.38
N ASP A 178 -38.00 -6.35 19.49
CA ASP A 178 -36.62 -6.84 19.57
C ASP A 178 -36.49 -8.21 20.31
N ASP A 179 -37.61 -8.89 20.59
CA ASP A 179 -37.61 -10.23 21.21
C ASP A 179 -37.28 -11.34 20.19
N TYR A 180 -36.00 -11.48 19.84
CA TYR A 180 -35.55 -12.44 18.82
C TYR A 180 -35.76 -13.92 19.17
N ASP A 181 -35.78 -14.28 20.47
CA ASP A 181 -36.04 -15.66 20.88
C ASP A 181 -37.50 -16.06 20.57
N LYS A 182 -38.45 -15.15 20.75
CA LYS A 182 -39.86 -15.38 20.37
C LYS A 182 -40.03 -15.44 18.86
N MET A 183 -39.35 -14.56 18.11
CA MET A 183 -39.38 -14.58 16.64
C MET A 183 -38.89 -15.90 16.06
N LYS A 184 -37.83 -16.47 16.64
CA LYS A 184 -37.27 -17.76 16.24
C LYS A 184 -38.31 -18.88 16.29
N TRP A 185 -39.17 -18.88 17.31
CA TRP A 185 -40.20 -19.90 17.51
C TRP A 185 -41.50 -19.66 16.73
N ASP A 186 -41.65 -18.52 16.03
CA ASP A 186 -42.84 -18.25 15.23
C ASP A 186 -42.85 -19.05 13.92
N LYS A 187 -43.59 -20.16 13.91
CA LYS A 187 -43.69 -21.04 12.73
C LYS A 187 -44.34 -20.40 11.51
N LYS A 188 -45.15 -19.35 11.68
CA LYS A 188 -45.87 -18.70 10.57
C LYS A 188 -45.03 -17.59 9.95
N LEU A 189 -44.42 -16.76 10.80
CA LEU A 189 -43.61 -15.62 10.37
C LEU A 189 -42.12 -15.97 10.18
N ASN A 190 -41.66 -17.12 10.65
CA ASN A 190 -40.31 -17.64 10.36
C ASN A 190 -40.39 -19.01 9.66
N PRO A 191 -40.88 -19.09 8.40
CA PRO A 191 -41.01 -20.36 7.69
C PRO A 191 -39.68 -21.09 7.47
N LEU A 192 -38.60 -20.32 7.40
CA LEU A 192 -37.24 -20.81 7.13
C LEU A 192 -36.50 -21.27 8.40
N PHE A 193 -37.15 -21.26 9.56
CA PHE A 193 -36.56 -21.65 10.84
C PHE A 193 -35.22 -20.93 11.12
N LEU A 194 -35.15 -19.64 10.79
CA LEU A 194 -33.97 -18.81 11.02
C LEU A 194 -33.62 -18.81 12.51
N SER A 195 -32.33 -18.99 12.79
CA SER A 195 -31.78 -18.86 14.14
C SER A 195 -31.85 -17.41 14.64
N GLU A 196 -31.81 -17.23 15.95
CA GLU A 196 -31.83 -15.91 16.60
C GLU A 196 -30.73 -14.98 16.04
N GLY A 197 -29.51 -15.49 15.85
CA GLY A 197 -28.40 -14.72 15.30
C GLY A 197 -28.60 -14.31 13.83
N GLN A 198 -29.29 -15.15 13.04
CA GLN A 198 -29.65 -14.80 11.66
C GLN A 198 -30.74 -13.72 11.63
N LEU A 199 -31.75 -13.84 12.50
CA LEU A 199 -32.81 -12.84 12.66
C LEU A 199 -32.23 -11.49 13.08
N LYS A 200 -31.33 -11.46 14.07
CA LYS A 200 -30.60 -10.23 14.48
C LYS A 200 -29.91 -9.55 13.30
N LYS A 201 -29.14 -10.31 12.51
CA LYS A 201 -28.43 -9.77 11.33
C LYS A 201 -29.40 -9.24 10.27
N LYS A 202 -30.45 -9.99 9.95
CA LYS A 202 -31.43 -9.61 8.91
C LYS A 202 -32.27 -8.40 9.33
N ILE A 203 -32.76 -8.39 10.56
CA ILE A 203 -33.51 -7.26 11.11
C ILE A 203 -32.63 -6.02 11.21
N ALA A 204 -31.35 -6.13 11.59
CA ALA A 204 -30.44 -4.99 11.59
C ALA A 204 -30.23 -4.40 10.18
N VAL A 205 -30.09 -5.26 9.16
CA VAL A 205 -30.00 -4.84 7.75
C VAL A 205 -31.31 -4.18 7.29
N TRP A 206 -32.46 -4.73 7.66
CA TRP A 206 -33.79 -4.20 7.35
C TRP A 206 -34.07 -2.85 8.03
N LYS A 207 -33.80 -2.73 9.34
CA LYS A 207 -33.88 -1.48 10.12
C LYS A 207 -33.07 -0.37 9.45
N LYS A 208 -31.82 -0.68 9.10
CA LYS A 208 -30.92 0.25 8.40
C LYS A 208 -31.42 0.63 7.00
N ALA A 209 -32.02 -0.31 6.25
CA ALA A 209 -32.57 -0.03 4.94
C ALA A 209 -33.82 0.88 5.00
N ASN A 210 -34.62 0.77 6.06
CA ASN A 210 -35.86 1.53 6.25
C ASN A 210 -35.71 2.78 7.15
N GLY A 211 -34.52 3.05 7.68
CA GLY A 211 -34.27 4.22 8.54
C GLY A 211 -34.95 4.12 9.91
N ILE A 212 -35.17 2.91 10.40
CA ILE A 212 -35.74 2.63 11.72
C ILE A 212 -34.57 2.37 12.67
N GLU A 213 -34.41 3.17 13.72
CA GLU A 213 -33.42 2.92 14.80
C GLU A 213 -33.93 1.83 15.77
#